data_AF-A0A484AY70-F1
#
_entry.id   AF-A0A484AY70-F1
#
_cell.length_a   1.000
_cell.length_b   1.000
_cell.length_c   1.000
_cell.angle_alpha   90.00
_cell.angle_beta   90.00
_cell.angle_gamma   90.00
#
_symmetry.space_group_name_H-M   'P 1'
#
loop_
_entity.id
_entity.type
_entity.pdbx_description
1 polymer ?
#
loop_
_entity_poly.entity_id
_entity_poly.type
_entity_poly.pdbx_seq_one_letter_code
_entity_poly.pdbx_strand_id
1 'polypeptide(L)'
;MNQSISFNSSGLSNKMLIGMGVSLIAVGGAGYLVYRHLHRDVMPTKWRRVGKLQRVNVFPVKSCAPLEVDPQQEYDCDVLGIGIGNVRDRKFMLINDNNEMITARGYPHMVKIQPKALPNGLVFSAPGMPDLELDFKQLETLSEDVHTSIFSVAIDVMLCGSRFDKWFSKFILKKDSGVKLVYYPYPGPVRKTCPELKHMPYLTQQDS
;
A
#
# COMPACT_ATOMS: atom_id res chain seq x y z
N MET A 1 72.00 -38.43 0.49
CA MET A 1 71.41 -37.69 1.62
C MET A 1 69.92 -37.54 1.34
N ASN A 2 69.08 -38.43 1.86
CA ASN A 2 67.62 -38.33 1.76
C ASN A 2 67.11 -37.65 3.03
N GLN A 3 66.57 -36.44 2.92
CA GLN A 3 65.81 -35.83 4.00
C GLN A 3 64.38 -36.37 3.95
N SER A 4 64.06 -37.27 4.89
CA SER A 4 62.69 -37.69 5.15
C SER A 4 61.92 -36.52 5.75
N ILE A 5 60.91 -36.02 5.02
CA ILE A 5 59.94 -35.05 5.53
C ILE A 5 59.09 -35.77 6.59
N SER A 6 59.31 -35.46 7.86
CA SER A 6 58.48 -35.92 8.97
C SER A 6 57.16 -35.15 8.97
N PHE A 7 56.05 -35.81 8.63
CA PHE A 7 54.73 -35.29 8.97
C PHE A 7 54.53 -35.44 10.47
N ASN A 8 54.62 -34.34 11.22
CA ASN A 8 54.22 -34.30 12.62
C ASN A 8 52.72 -34.61 12.73
N SER A 9 52.36 -35.81 13.20
CA SER A 9 50.99 -36.12 13.60
C SER A 9 50.74 -35.48 14.98
N SER A 10 50.28 -34.24 15.01
CA SER A 10 49.71 -33.66 16.23
C SER A 10 48.44 -34.44 16.56
N GLY A 11 48.52 -35.36 17.53
CA GLY A 11 47.41 -36.19 17.97
C GLY A 11 46.33 -35.36 18.67
N LEU A 12 45.36 -34.86 17.90
CA LEU A 12 44.18 -34.21 18.45
C LEU A 12 43.30 -35.26 19.15
N SER A 13 42.89 -34.98 20.39
CA SER A 13 41.91 -35.81 21.09
C SER A 13 40.58 -35.83 20.32
N ASN A 14 39.87 -36.97 20.31
CA ASN A 14 38.53 -37.09 19.72
C ASN A 14 37.59 -35.97 20.19
N LYS A 15 37.72 -35.49 21.43
CA LYS A 15 36.94 -34.37 21.96
C LYS A 15 37.26 -33.03 21.27
N MET A 16 38.53 -32.78 20.95
CA MET A 16 38.95 -31.60 20.19
C MET A 16 38.49 -31.69 18.73
N LEU A 17 38.58 -32.87 18.11
CA LEU A 17 38.05 -33.11 16.76
C LEU A 17 36.53 -32.86 16.69
N ILE A 18 35.76 -33.38 17.66
CA ILE A 18 34.32 -33.12 17.77
C ILE A 18 34.05 -31.63 17.99
N GLY A 19 34.78 -30.98 18.89
CA GLY A 19 34.65 -29.54 19.15
C GLY A 19 34.88 -28.69 17.90
N MET A 20 35.95 -28.97 17.15
CA MET A 20 36.26 -28.27 15.90
C MET A 20 35.19 -28.51 14.82
N GLY A 21 34.69 -29.75 14.70
CA GLY A 21 33.61 -30.07 13.77
C GLY A 21 32.32 -29.31 14.06
N VAL A 22 31.91 -29.23 15.33
CA VAL A 22 30.73 -28.46 15.76
C VAL A 22 30.93 -26.96 15.49
N SER A 23 32.12 -26.41 15.79
CA SER A 23 32.42 -25.00 15.53
C SER A 23 32.38 -24.64 14.03
N LEU A 24 32.92 -25.48 13.16
CA LEU A 24 32.88 -25.25 11.70
C LEU A 24 31.45 -25.26 11.16
N ILE A 25 30.61 -26.20 11.61
CA ILE A 25 29.20 -26.26 11.23
C ILE A 25 28.46 -25.02 11.73
N ALA A 26 28.70 -24.59 12.97
CA ALA A 26 28.06 -23.40 13.54
C ALA A 26 28.43 -22.12 12.77
N VAL A 27 29.73 -21.92 12.48
CA VAL A 27 30.20 -20.74 11.73
C VAL A 27 29.71 -20.79 10.28
N GLY A 28 29.77 -21.94 9.62
CA GLY A 28 29.25 -22.11 8.25
C GLY A 28 27.75 -21.89 8.17
N GLY A 29 26.99 -22.41 9.15
CA GLY A 29 25.55 -22.22 9.26
C GLY A 29 25.18 -20.76 9.51
N ALA A 30 25.85 -20.08 10.44
CA ALA A 30 25.64 -18.66 10.70
C ALA A 30 26.00 -17.81 9.46
N GLY A 31 27.13 -18.10 8.80
CA GLY A 31 27.54 -17.44 7.56
C GLY A 31 26.53 -17.64 6.43
N TYR A 32 25.99 -18.85 6.27
CA TYR A 32 24.94 -19.15 5.30
C TYR A 32 23.64 -18.41 5.62
N LEU A 33 23.22 -18.34 6.88
CA LEU A 33 22.03 -17.60 7.29
C LEU A 33 22.19 -16.10 7.03
N VAL A 34 23.35 -15.52 7.30
CA VAL A 34 23.67 -14.11 7.00
C VAL A 34 23.68 -13.89 5.48
N TYR A 35 24.38 -14.72 4.72
CA TYR A 35 24.40 -14.65 3.25
C TYR A 35 22.99 -14.74 2.68
N ARG A 36 22.20 -15.72 3.13
CA ARG A 36 20.80 -15.90 2.72
C ARG A 36 19.96 -14.67 3.08
N HIS A 37 20.16 -14.07 4.24
CA HIS A 37 19.42 -12.87 4.66
C HIS A 37 19.77 -11.66 3.78
N LEU A 38 21.06 -11.45 3.48
CA LEU A 38 21.53 -10.34 2.65
C LEU A 38 21.16 -10.51 1.16
N HIS A 39 21.05 -11.75 0.68
CA HIS A 39 20.75 -12.06 -0.72
C HIS A 39 19.32 -12.57 -0.95
N ARG A 40 18.41 -12.44 0.02
CA ARG A 40 17.02 -12.92 -0.13
C ARG A 40 16.25 -12.10 -1.17
N ASP A 41 16.42 -10.79 -1.12
CA ASP A 41 15.54 -9.81 -1.80
C ASP A 41 16.31 -8.95 -2.82
N VAL A 42 17.35 -9.53 -3.47
CA VAL A 42 18.09 -8.83 -4.52
C VAL A 42 17.28 -8.73 -5.80
N MET A 43 17.07 -7.50 -6.27
CA MET A 43 16.43 -7.23 -7.56
C MET A 43 17.20 -7.91 -8.70
N PRO A 44 16.51 -8.53 -9.67
CA PRO A 44 17.16 -9.11 -10.84
C PRO A 44 18.08 -8.11 -11.53
N THR A 45 19.28 -8.54 -11.92
CA THR A 45 20.22 -7.70 -12.68
C THR A 45 19.93 -7.70 -14.18
N LYS A 46 19.23 -8.74 -14.66
CA LYS A 46 18.85 -8.90 -16.06
C LYS A 46 17.34 -8.79 -16.19
N TRP A 47 16.88 -7.77 -16.90
CA TRP A 47 15.47 -7.54 -17.18
C TRP A 47 15.17 -7.83 -18.64
N ARG A 48 14.06 -8.55 -18.90
CA ARG A 48 13.49 -8.70 -20.23
C ARG A 48 12.29 -7.77 -20.34
N ARG A 49 12.28 -6.88 -21.33
CA ARG A 49 11.11 -6.05 -21.63
C ARG A 49 9.94 -6.95 -22.05
N VAL A 50 8.83 -6.88 -21.33
CA VAL A 50 7.60 -7.66 -21.62
C VAL A 50 6.48 -6.81 -22.22
N GLY A 51 6.60 -5.48 -22.18
CA GLY A 51 5.60 -4.57 -22.71
C GLY A 51 5.90 -3.12 -22.39
N LYS A 52 4.95 -2.24 -22.74
CA LYS A 52 4.93 -0.83 -22.36
C LYS A 52 3.58 -0.53 -21.75
N LEU A 53 3.58 0.11 -20.57
CA LEU A 53 2.35 0.63 -19.97
C LEU A 53 1.82 1.76 -20.86
N GLN A 54 0.59 1.60 -21.35
CA GLN A 54 -0.06 2.63 -22.16
C GLN A 54 -0.73 3.68 -21.29
N ARG A 55 -1.34 3.26 -20.17
CA ARG A 55 -2.06 4.15 -19.27
C ARG A 55 -2.14 3.54 -17.87
N VAL A 56 -2.06 4.41 -16.88
CA VAL A 56 -2.32 4.09 -15.47
C VAL A 56 -3.44 4.99 -14.99
N ASN A 57 -4.40 4.41 -14.25
CA ASN A 57 -5.54 5.15 -13.72
C ASN A 57 -5.50 5.11 -12.19
N VAL A 58 -5.51 6.29 -11.58
CA VAL A 58 -5.59 6.49 -10.12
C VAL A 58 -7.03 6.86 -9.79
N PHE A 59 -7.59 6.30 -8.73
CA PHE A 59 -8.98 6.53 -8.31
C PHE A 59 -8.97 7.05 -6.87
N PRO A 60 -8.84 8.36 -6.65
CA PRO A 60 -8.68 8.92 -5.31
C PRO A 60 -9.83 8.55 -4.37
N VAL A 61 -11.06 8.55 -4.90
CA VAL A 61 -12.28 8.17 -4.19
C VAL A 61 -12.78 6.81 -4.67
N LYS A 62 -13.02 5.90 -3.73
CA LYS A 62 -13.56 4.57 -4.04
C LYS A 62 -14.88 4.68 -4.80
N SER A 63 -14.95 3.97 -5.94
CA SER A 63 -16.13 3.89 -6.82
C SER A 63 -16.49 5.17 -7.59
N CYS A 64 -15.63 6.19 -7.60
CA CYS A 64 -15.76 7.36 -8.48
C CYS A 64 -14.93 7.20 -9.76
N ALA A 65 -14.95 8.19 -10.66
CA ALA A 65 -14.17 8.18 -11.89
C ALA A 65 -12.65 8.21 -11.61
N PRO A 66 -11.79 7.76 -12.55
CA PRO A 66 -10.36 7.90 -12.42
C PRO A 66 -9.96 9.38 -12.49
N LEU A 67 -8.85 9.74 -11.85
CA LEU A 67 -8.24 11.06 -11.95
C LEU A 67 -7.96 11.42 -13.41
N GLU A 68 -8.28 12.65 -13.80
CA GLU A 68 -7.82 13.21 -15.08
C GLU A 68 -6.32 13.46 -15.01
N VAL A 69 -5.56 12.81 -15.90
CA VAL A 69 -4.09 12.85 -15.90
C VAL A 69 -3.57 13.07 -17.31
N ASP A 70 -2.45 13.77 -17.42
CA ASP A 70 -1.73 13.93 -18.68
C ASP A 70 -1.06 12.59 -19.10
N PRO A 71 -0.94 12.28 -20.40
CA PRO A 71 -0.22 11.10 -20.87
C PRO A 71 1.24 10.97 -20.41
N GLN A 72 1.90 12.07 -20.07
CA GLN A 72 3.30 12.11 -19.58
C GLN A 72 3.40 12.17 -18.06
N GLN A 73 2.29 11.97 -17.35
CA GLN A 73 2.26 12.02 -15.89
C GLN A 73 3.20 10.98 -15.26
N GLU A 74 4.03 11.43 -14.33
CA GLU A 74 4.80 10.56 -13.45
C GLU A 74 3.95 10.12 -12.25
N TYR A 75 4.19 8.90 -11.76
CA TYR A 75 3.43 8.30 -10.68
C TYR A 75 4.37 7.95 -9.52
N ASP A 76 3.89 8.20 -8.32
CA ASP A 76 4.53 7.79 -7.08
C ASP A 76 3.98 6.44 -6.64
N CYS A 77 4.83 5.57 -6.12
CA CYS A 77 4.43 4.29 -5.54
C CYS A 77 4.99 4.18 -4.12
N ASP A 78 4.11 3.95 -3.15
CA ASP A 78 4.48 3.64 -1.77
C ASP A 78 3.72 2.41 -1.25
N VAL A 79 3.85 2.11 0.04
CA VAL A 79 3.22 0.94 0.68
C VAL A 79 1.69 0.98 0.62
N LEU A 80 1.09 2.17 0.49
CA LEU A 80 -0.36 2.35 0.36
C LEU A 80 -0.83 2.25 -1.10
N GLY A 81 0.11 2.24 -2.05
CA GLY A 81 -0.14 2.01 -3.46
C GLY A 81 0.36 3.15 -4.35
N ILE A 82 -0.29 3.29 -5.50
CA ILE A 82 0.07 4.27 -6.51
C ILE A 82 -0.59 5.63 -6.25
N GLY A 83 0.06 6.70 -6.67
CA GLY A 83 -0.42 8.07 -6.49
C GLY A 83 0.24 9.05 -7.43
N ILE A 84 -0.16 10.32 -7.30
CA ILE A 84 0.43 11.47 -7.99
C ILE A 84 0.53 12.60 -6.97
N GLY A 85 1.75 12.99 -6.60
CA GLY A 85 1.99 14.03 -5.59
C GLY A 85 1.37 13.62 -4.24
N ASN A 86 0.42 14.41 -3.73
CA ASN A 86 -0.28 14.10 -2.47
C ASN A 86 -1.54 13.24 -2.65
N VAL A 87 -1.93 12.99 -3.90
CA VAL A 87 -3.10 12.15 -4.21
C VAL A 87 -2.66 10.69 -4.19
N ARG A 88 -3.43 9.85 -3.49
CA ARG A 88 -3.22 8.40 -3.46
C ARG A 88 -4.47 7.68 -3.92
N ASP A 89 -4.24 6.53 -4.54
CA ASP A 89 -5.28 5.65 -5.01
C ASP A 89 -6.14 5.12 -3.84
N ARG A 90 -7.46 5.23 -3.97
CA ARG A 90 -8.50 4.82 -3.00
C ARG A 90 -8.28 5.32 -1.57
N LYS A 91 -7.63 6.48 -1.39
CA LYS A 91 -7.43 7.11 -0.07
C LYS A 91 -8.73 7.67 0.53
N PHE A 92 -9.72 7.95 -0.30
CA PHE A 92 -11.04 8.40 0.10
C PHE A 92 -12.10 7.33 -0.15
N MET A 93 -13.12 7.32 0.70
CA MET A 93 -14.32 6.52 0.48
C MET A 93 -15.56 7.22 1.03
N LEU A 94 -16.71 6.70 0.67
CA LEU A 94 -17.99 7.22 1.11
C LEU A 94 -18.68 6.19 1.99
N ILE A 95 -19.26 6.66 3.09
CA ILE A 95 -20.01 5.84 4.05
C ILE A 95 -21.43 6.40 4.22
N ASN A 96 -22.37 5.54 4.59
CA ASN A 96 -23.71 5.95 5.00
C ASN A 96 -23.75 6.34 6.50
N ASP A 97 -24.93 6.68 7.01
CA ASP A 97 -25.12 7.04 8.42
C ASP A 97 -24.88 5.88 9.40
N ASN A 98 -24.90 4.63 8.92
CA ASN A 98 -24.56 3.44 9.69
C ASN A 98 -23.04 3.13 9.65
N ASN A 99 -22.23 4.05 9.11
CA ASN A 99 -20.79 3.86 8.86
C ASN A 99 -20.48 2.68 7.93
N GLU A 100 -21.39 2.32 7.03
CA GLU A 100 -21.17 1.28 6.03
C GLU A 100 -20.72 1.90 4.71
N MET A 101 -19.71 1.30 4.09
CA MET A 101 -19.22 1.67 2.77
C MET A 101 -20.35 1.67 1.73
N ILE A 102 -20.48 2.77 1.00
CA ILE A 102 -21.27 2.81 -0.24
C ILE A 102 -20.38 2.62 -1.47
N THR A 103 -20.90 1.97 -2.50
CA THR A 103 -20.14 1.69 -3.74
C THR A 103 -20.99 1.89 -4.97
N ALA A 104 -20.34 1.98 -6.14
CA ALA A 104 -21.02 2.07 -7.43
C ALA A 104 -21.87 0.82 -7.78
N ARG A 105 -21.75 -0.28 -7.03
CA ARG A 105 -22.67 -1.43 -7.15
C ARG A 105 -24.09 -1.06 -6.70
N GLY A 106 -24.21 -0.24 -5.66
CA GLY A 106 -25.50 0.29 -5.18
C GLY A 106 -25.87 1.62 -5.83
N TYR A 107 -24.87 2.45 -6.16
CA TYR A 107 -25.09 3.78 -6.74
C TYR A 107 -24.24 3.98 -8.01
N PRO A 108 -24.61 3.39 -9.16
CA PRO A 108 -23.76 3.37 -10.36
C PRO A 108 -23.35 4.75 -10.88
N HIS A 109 -24.16 5.78 -10.65
CA HIS A 109 -23.87 7.14 -11.10
C HIS A 109 -22.71 7.79 -10.34
N MET A 110 -22.20 7.21 -9.24
CA MET A 110 -20.96 7.65 -8.58
C MET A 110 -19.77 7.72 -9.54
N VAL A 111 -19.74 6.88 -10.58
CA VAL A 111 -18.69 6.88 -11.61
C VAL A 111 -18.67 8.16 -12.47
N LYS A 112 -19.68 9.01 -12.35
CA LYS A 112 -19.74 10.33 -13.01
C LYS A 112 -19.12 11.45 -12.17
N ILE A 113 -18.71 11.15 -10.94
CA ILE A 113 -17.96 12.09 -10.09
C ILE A 113 -16.52 12.04 -10.59
N GLN A 114 -16.10 13.13 -11.23
CA GLN A 114 -14.81 13.29 -11.87
C GLN A 114 -13.85 14.04 -10.94
N PRO A 115 -12.86 13.36 -10.34
CA PRO A 115 -11.80 14.05 -9.61
C PRO A 115 -10.76 14.59 -10.58
N LYS A 116 -10.20 15.76 -10.24
CA LYS A 116 -9.02 16.33 -10.88
C LYS A 116 -8.03 16.80 -9.81
N ALA A 117 -6.75 16.58 -10.06
CA ALA A 117 -5.70 16.97 -9.12
C ALA A 117 -5.47 18.47 -9.16
N LEU A 118 -5.30 19.05 -7.96
CA LEU A 118 -4.80 20.39 -7.73
C LEU A 118 -3.44 20.29 -7.01
N PRO A 119 -2.60 21.35 -7.00
CA PRO A 119 -1.31 21.30 -6.33
C PRO A 119 -1.36 20.86 -4.86
N ASN A 120 -2.40 21.27 -4.12
CA ASN A 120 -2.57 20.95 -2.70
C ASN A 120 -3.89 20.20 -2.41
N GLY A 121 -4.49 19.57 -3.42
CA GLY A 121 -5.85 19.08 -3.22
C GLY A 121 -6.48 18.36 -4.40
N LEU A 122 -7.80 18.26 -4.33
CA LEU A 122 -8.65 17.68 -5.37
C LEU A 122 -9.80 18.65 -5.65
N VAL A 123 -10.24 18.68 -6.91
CA VAL A 123 -11.57 19.20 -7.25
C VAL A 123 -12.44 18.04 -7.72
N PHE A 124 -13.67 18.00 -7.24
CA PHE A 124 -14.68 17.03 -7.67
C PHE A 124 -15.74 17.75 -8.51
N SER A 125 -15.94 17.26 -9.72
CA SER A 125 -16.96 17.74 -10.64
C SER A 125 -17.98 16.64 -10.93
N ALA A 126 -19.26 16.98 -11.04
CA ALA A 126 -20.29 16.03 -11.43
C ALA A 126 -21.44 16.73 -12.18
N PRO A 127 -22.18 16.03 -13.07
CA PRO A 127 -23.25 16.66 -13.83
C PRO A 127 -24.32 17.33 -12.95
N GLY A 128 -24.57 18.62 -13.18
CA GLY A 128 -25.57 19.39 -12.45
C GLY A 128 -25.18 19.78 -11.02
N MET A 129 -23.91 19.60 -10.65
CA MET A 129 -23.38 20.00 -9.35
C MET A 129 -22.31 21.08 -9.53
N PRO A 130 -22.18 22.04 -8.59
CA PRO A 130 -21.04 22.94 -8.57
C PRO A 130 -19.76 22.18 -8.26
N ASP A 131 -18.61 22.67 -8.71
CA ASP A 131 -17.32 22.08 -8.37
C ASP A 131 -17.06 22.14 -6.86
N LEU A 132 -16.48 21.06 -6.33
CA LEU A 132 -16.16 20.92 -4.92
C LEU A 132 -14.66 20.74 -4.72
N GLU A 133 -14.02 21.78 -4.19
CA GLU A 133 -12.60 21.74 -3.86
C GLU A 133 -12.35 21.16 -2.46
N LEU A 134 -11.37 20.26 -2.40
CA LEU A 134 -10.78 19.68 -1.20
C LEU A 134 -9.32 20.12 -1.12
N ASP A 135 -8.94 20.71 0.02
CA ASP A 135 -7.55 21.04 0.35
C ASP A 135 -7.05 20.04 1.39
N PHE A 136 -5.93 19.36 1.11
CA PHE A 136 -5.35 18.38 2.03
C PHE A 136 -4.96 19.01 3.38
N LYS A 137 -4.57 20.28 3.41
CA LYS A 137 -4.20 20.98 4.66
C LYS A 137 -5.38 21.10 5.62
N GLN A 138 -6.61 21.18 5.09
CA GLN A 138 -7.81 21.26 5.91
C GLN A 138 -8.17 19.92 6.54
N LEU A 139 -7.79 18.80 5.90
CA LEU A 139 -8.05 17.46 6.42
C LEU A 139 -7.20 17.18 7.67
N GLU A 140 -5.94 17.60 7.69
CA GLU A 140 -5.04 17.40 8.83
C GLU A 140 -5.54 18.03 10.14
N THR A 141 -6.51 18.94 10.07
CA THR A 141 -7.10 19.62 11.24
C THR A 141 -8.37 18.94 11.77
N LEU A 142 -8.96 17.97 11.03
CA LEU A 142 -10.22 17.32 11.41
C LEU A 142 -9.96 16.09 12.29
N SER A 143 -10.42 16.15 13.54
CA SER A 143 -9.88 15.34 14.65
C SER A 143 -10.84 14.27 15.19
N GLU A 144 -11.58 13.57 14.35
CA GLU A 144 -12.45 12.47 14.80
C GLU A 144 -12.34 11.22 13.92
N ASP A 145 -11.89 10.14 14.56
CA ASP A 145 -11.84 8.80 13.97
C ASP A 145 -13.25 8.19 13.93
N VAL A 146 -13.60 7.65 12.79
CA VAL A 146 -14.83 6.90 12.54
C VAL A 146 -14.46 5.44 12.30
N HIS A 147 -14.99 4.56 13.16
CA HIS A 147 -14.85 3.13 12.99
C HIS A 147 -15.80 2.64 11.89
N THR A 148 -15.25 2.00 10.88
CA THR A 148 -16.00 1.41 9.76
C THR A 148 -15.42 0.05 9.38
N SER A 149 -16.04 -0.62 8.42
CA SER A 149 -15.51 -1.88 7.88
C SER A 149 -15.56 -1.91 6.36
N ILE A 150 -14.47 -2.42 5.78
CA ILE A 150 -14.32 -2.62 4.34
C ILE A 150 -14.16 -4.11 4.11
N PHE A 151 -15.17 -4.75 3.51
CA PHE A 151 -15.15 -6.20 3.23
C PHE A 151 -14.78 -7.04 4.47
N SER A 152 -15.45 -6.78 5.59
CA SER A 152 -15.22 -7.45 6.89
C SER A 152 -13.85 -7.17 7.53
N VAL A 153 -13.10 -6.18 7.04
CA VAL A 153 -11.89 -5.66 7.68
C VAL A 153 -12.26 -4.36 8.40
N ALA A 154 -12.11 -4.34 9.72
CA ALA A 154 -12.28 -3.13 10.52
C ALA A 154 -11.17 -2.12 10.19
N ILE A 155 -11.53 -0.86 10.07
CA ILE A 155 -10.62 0.23 9.71
C ILE A 155 -11.10 1.53 10.34
N ASP A 156 -10.13 2.35 10.73
CA ASP A 156 -10.36 3.70 11.22
C ASP A 156 -10.15 4.68 10.07
N VAL A 157 -11.03 5.66 9.97
CA VAL A 157 -11.00 6.71 8.93
C VAL A 157 -11.42 8.05 9.53
N MET A 158 -11.00 9.15 8.93
CA MET A 158 -11.37 10.49 9.39
C MET A 158 -12.43 11.11 8.49
N LEU A 159 -13.32 11.92 9.06
CA LEU A 159 -14.32 12.69 8.31
C LEU A 159 -13.65 13.85 7.57
N CYS A 160 -14.06 14.09 6.32
CA CYS A 160 -13.59 15.24 5.54
C CYS A 160 -14.36 16.53 5.85
N GLY A 161 -15.55 16.42 6.46
CA GLY A 161 -16.37 17.54 6.90
C GLY A 161 -17.70 17.69 6.16
N SER A 162 -18.65 18.35 6.82
CA SER A 162 -20.06 18.43 6.41
C SER A 162 -20.31 19.04 5.03
N ARG A 163 -19.40 19.91 4.56
CA ARG A 163 -19.42 20.48 3.20
C ARG A 163 -19.34 19.37 2.15
N PHE A 164 -18.48 18.39 2.35
CA PHE A 164 -18.32 17.26 1.44
C PHE A 164 -19.52 16.33 1.57
N ASP A 165 -19.91 15.98 2.79
CA ASP A 165 -21.05 15.10 3.07
C ASP A 165 -22.32 15.58 2.35
N LYS A 166 -22.61 16.89 2.44
CA LYS A 166 -23.77 17.50 1.76
C LYS A 166 -23.66 17.40 0.24
N TRP A 167 -22.49 17.67 -0.33
CA TRP A 167 -22.30 17.62 -1.79
C TRP A 167 -22.48 16.20 -2.33
N PHE A 168 -21.84 15.21 -1.68
CA PHE A 168 -21.95 13.81 -2.09
C PHE A 168 -23.36 13.27 -1.84
N SER A 169 -24.01 13.62 -0.73
CA SER A 169 -25.41 13.25 -0.46
C SER A 169 -26.36 13.80 -1.54
N LYS A 170 -26.17 15.06 -1.95
CA LYS A 170 -26.99 15.68 -3.00
C LYS A 170 -26.82 15.00 -4.33
N PHE A 171 -25.59 14.67 -4.71
CA PHE A 171 -25.37 14.02 -5.98
C PHE A 171 -25.87 12.57 -5.98
N ILE A 172 -25.57 11.82 -4.90
CA ILE A 172 -25.78 10.37 -4.82
C ILE A 172 -27.22 10.00 -4.44
N LEU A 173 -27.73 10.61 -3.36
CA LEU A 173 -29.03 10.27 -2.78
C LEU A 173 -30.14 11.24 -3.18
N LYS A 174 -29.81 12.37 -3.82
CA LYS A 174 -30.73 13.50 -4.05
C LYS A 174 -31.30 14.08 -2.75
N LYS A 175 -30.49 14.04 -1.68
CA LYS A 175 -30.83 14.53 -0.33
C LYS A 175 -29.73 15.45 0.20
N ASP A 176 -30.02 16.25 1.21
CA ASP A 176 -29.00 17.11 1.85
C ASP A 176 -28.05 16.33 2.79
N SER A 177 -28.36 15.09 3.15
CA SER A 177 -27.56 14.23 4.03
C SER A 177 -27.75 12.74 3.71
N GLY A 178 -26.98 11.88 4.39
CA GLY A 178 -27.04 10.42 4.30
C GLY A 178 -25.79 9.75 3.73
N VAL A 179 -24.84 10.55 3.22
CA VAL A 179 -23.52 10.10 2.79
C VAL A 179 -22.46 11.00 3.39
N LYS A 180 -21.39 10.40 3.91
CA LYS A 180 -20.23 11.10 4.45
C LYS A 180 -18.97 10.75 3.68
N LEU A 181 -18.16 11.76 3.35
CA LEU A 181 -16.83 11.55 2.76
C LEU A 181 -15.83 11.34 3.88
N VAL A 182 -15.14 10.21 3.83
CA VAL A 182 -14.09 9.85 4.78
C VAL A 182 -12.78 9.56 4.05
N TYR A 183 -11.67 9.71 4.76
CA TYR A 183 -10.35 9.43 4.23
C TYR A 183 -9.50 8.62 5.20
N TYR A 184 -8.54 7.90 4.66
CA TYR A 184 -7.58 7.11 5.44
C TYR A 184 -6.30 7.92 5.68
N PRO A 185 -6.02 8.39 6.92
CA PRO A 185 -4.86 9.25 7.22
C PRO A 185 -3.57 8.47 7.53
N TYR A 186 -3.67 7.19 7.89
CA TYR A 186 -2.57 6.45 8.50
C TYR A 186 -1.56 5.92 7.47
N PRO A 187 -0.30 5.67 7.87
CA PRO A 187 0.78 5.41 6.92
C PRO A 187 0.87 3.96 6.41
N GLY A 188 0.12 3.02 7.00
CA GLY A 188 0.26 1.58 6.71
C GLY A 188 -1.03 0.95 6.17
N PRO A 189 -0.96 -0.18 5.46
CA PRO A 189 -2.16 -0.94 5.11
C PRO A 189 -2.80 -1.55 6.37
N VAL A 190 -4.10 -1.80 6.31
CA VAL A 190 -4.85 -2.49 7.39
C VAL A 190 -5.22 -3.92 7.00
N ARG A 191 -5.25 -4.18 5.69
CA ARG A 191 -5.70 -5.45 5.16
C ARG A 191 -4.50 -6.38 5.03
N LYS A 192 -4.55 -7.45 5.82
CA LYS A 192 -3.62 -8.57 5.73
C LYS A 192 -3.50 -9.09 4.29
N THR A 193 -2.26 -9.40 3.90
CA THR A 193 -1.92 -10.06 2.64
C THR A 193 -2.74 -11.34 2.48
N CYS A 194 -3.28 -11.53 1.28
CA CYS A 194 -4.03 -12.72 0.90
C CYS A 194 -3.20 -13.98 1.25
N PRO A 195 -3.77 -14.99 1.92
CA PRO A 195 -3.05 -16.22 2.27
C PRO A 195 -2.35 -16.87 1.06
N GLU A 196 -2.98 -16.81 -0.11
CA GLU A 196 -2.44 -17.32 -1.37
C GLU A 196 -1.17 -16.59 -1.82
N LEU A 197 -0.99 -15.32 -1.44
CA LEU A 197 0.17 -14.52 -1.81
C LEU A 197 1.31 -14.58 -0.79
N LYS A 198 1.09 -15.18 0.40
CA LYS A 198 2.10 -15.23 1.48
C LYS A 198 3.38 -15.98 1.10
N HIS A 199 3.34 -16.82 0.07
CA HIS A 199 4.51 -17.55 -0.42
C HIS A 199 5.34 -16.73 -1.44
N MET A 200 4.84 -15.56 -1.87
CA MET A 200 5.59 -14.69 -2.77
C MET A 200 6.85 -14.18 -2.06
N PRO A 201 8.03 -14.31 -2.68
CA PRO A 201 9.31 -14.07 -2.01
C PRO A 201 9.48 -12.62 -1.52
N TYR A 202 8.79 -11.67 -2.15
CA TYR A 202 8.96 -10.23 -1.90
C TYR A 202 7.84 -9.59 -1.07
N LEU A 203 6.82 -10.37 -0.67
CA LEU A 203 5.78 -9.86 0.23
C LEU A 203 6.20 -10.09 1.68
N THR A 204 6.31 -9.00 2.42
CA THR A 204 6.67 -8.97 3.83
C THR A 204 5.45 -8.78 4.71
N GLN A 205 5.62 -8.92 6.03
CA GLN A 205 4.57 -8.61 7.00
C GLN A 205 4.25 -7.11 7.07
N GLN A 206 5.16 -6.24 6.63
CA GLN A 206 4.94 -4.79 6.62
C GLN A 206 4.00 -4.35 5.48
N ASP A 207 3.81 -5.22 4.48
CA ASP A 207 2.88 -5.01 3.36
C ASP A 207 1.42 -5.38 3.74
N SER A 208 1.14 -5.65 5.02
CA SER A 208 -0.13 -6.16 5.57
C SER A 208 -0.69 -5.31 6.70
#